data_AF-A0A2E5LJE7-F1
#
_entry.id   AF-A0A2E5LJE7-F1
#
_cell.length_a   1.000
_cell.length_b   1.000
_cell.length_c   1.000
_cell.angle_alpha   90.00
_cell.angle_beta   90.00
_cell.angle_gamma   90.00
#
_symmetry.space_group_name_H-M   'P 1'
#
loop_
_entity.id
_entity.type
_entity.pdbx_description
1 polymer ?
#
loop_
_entity_poly.entity_id
_entity_poly.type
_entity_poly.pdbx_seq_one_letter_code
_entity_poly.pdbx_strand_id
1 'polypeptide(L)' 'MPEDWLSKDPSTGKFCHCDTPTMADCFLVPQPYAAKCYDFLDLDAFPTFNGIDAQYAQHQAFQKAAPNQQHDVPTDWRP' A
#
# COMPACT_ATOMS: atom_id res chain seq x y z
N MET A 1 13.40 2.38 6.09
CA MET A 1 12.39 2.15 5.03
C MET A 1 11.27 1.27 5.59
N PRO A 2 10.05 1.25 4.99
CA PRO A 2 8.97 0.34 5.41
C PRO A 2 9.39 -1.13 5.56
N GLU A 3 10.16 -1.62 4.59
CA GLU A 3 10.70 -2.97 4.61
C GLU A 3 11.53 -3.28 5.87
N ASP A 4 12.28 -2.32 6.40
CA ASP A 4 13.19 -2.57 7.53
C ASP A 4 12.46 -2.95 8.82
N TRP A 5 11.26 -2.44 9.05
CA TRP A 5 10.49 -2.74 10.25
C TRP A 5 9.43 -3.82 9.97
N LEU A 6 8.82 -3.83 8.79
CA LEU A 6 7.89 -4.89 8.38
C LEU A 6 8.56 -6.28 8.35
N SER A 7 9.79 -6.37 7.85
CA SER A 7 10.52 -7.64 7.80
C SER A 7 11.02 -8.13 9.16
N LYS A 8 11.08 -7.25 10.17
CA LYS A 8 11.65 -7.54 11.50
C LYS A 8 10.61 -7.69 12.60
N ASP A 9 9.39 -7.17 12.40
CA ASP A 9 8.31 -7.33 13.37
C ASP A 9 7.72 -8.74 13.23
N PRO A 10 7.83 -9.60 14.27
CA PRO A 10 7.26 -10.96 14.23
C PRO A 10 5.73 -10.96 14.13
N SER A 11 5.10 -9.81 14.36
CA SER A 11 3.66 -9.63 14.25
C SER A 11 3.22 -9.27 12.84
N THR A 12 4.12 -8.95 11.90
CA THR A 12 3.72 -8.69 10.51
C THR A 12 3.17 -9.96 9.86
N GLY A 13 1.98 -9.86 9.27
CA GLY A 13 1.27 -10.98 8.63
C GLY A 13 0.87 -10.62 7.21
N LYS A 14 -0.39 -10.86 6.84
CA LYS A 14 -0.94 -10.39 5.56
C LYS A 14 -0.96 -8.86 5.45
N PHE A 15 -1.11 -8.17 6.57
CA PHE A 15 -1.11 -6.72 6.68
C PHE A 15 0.06 -6.26 7.55
N CYS A 16 0.18 -4.95 7.79
CA CYS A 16 1.22 -4.39 8.67
C CYS A 16 1.34 -5.13 10.01
N HIS A 17 0.20 -5.59 10.54
CA HIS A 17 0.11 -6.33 11.79
C HIS A 17 -0.94 -7.44 11.70
N CYS A 18 -0.50 -8.68 11.84
CA CYS A 18 -1.28 -9.91 11.75
C CYS A 18 -2.06 -9.99 10.42
N ASP A 19 -3.26 -10.58 10.46
CA ASP A 19 -4.04 -10.93 9.27
C ASP A 19 -5.27 -10.05 9.04
N THR A 20 -5.43 -8.97 9.82
CA THR A 20 -6.54 -8.02 9.70
C THR A 20 -6.01 -6.60 9.54
N PRO A 21 -6.55 -5.77 8.63
CA PRO A 21 -6.10 -4.39 8.48
C PRO A 21 -6.24 -3.60 9.78
N THR A 22 -5.25 -2.77 10.06
CA THR A 22 -5.16 -1.90 11.23
C THR A 22 -4.98 -0.45 10.82
N MET A 23 -4.87 0.45 11.80
CA MET A 23 -4.52 1.84 11.55
C MET A 23 -3.17 1.97 10.81
N ALA A 24 -2.21 1.07 11.06
CA ALA A 24 -0.92 1.11 10.37
C ALA A 24 -1.07 0.96 8.86
N ASP A 25 -2.01 0.13 8.41
CA ASP A 25 -2.30 -0.08 6.99
C ASP A 25 -2.89 1.16 6.31
N CYS A 26 -3.70 1.93 7.02
CA CYS A 26 -4.22 3.21 6.52
C CYS A 26 -3.10 4.23 6.22
N PHE A 27 -1.98 4.16 6.96
CA PHE A 27 -0.81 5.00 6.73
C PHE A 27 0.20 4.39 5.74
N LEU A 28 0.18 3.08 5.58
CA LEU A 28 1.08 2.39 4.65
C LEU A 28 0.55 2.42 3.22
N VAL A 29 -0.75 2.18 3.00
CA VAL A 29 -1.36 2.06 1.66
C VAL A 29 -1.09 3.21 0.67
N PRO A 30 -0.93 4.49 1.07
CA PRO A 30 -0.62 5.55 0.11
C PRO A 30 0.82 5.48 -0.44
N GLN A 31 1.74 4.86 0.29
CA GLN A 31 3.16 4.79 -0.07
C GLN A 31 3.43 3.92 -1.31
N PRO A 32 2.93 2.67 -1.42
CA PRO A 32 3.14 1.86 -2.62
C PRO A 32 2.34 2.42 -3.82
N TYR A 33 1.18 3.06 -3.57
CA TYR A 33 0.45 3.78 -4.62
C TYR A 33 1.31 4.90 -5.23
N ALA A 34 1.90 5.76 -4.38
CA ALA A 34 2.78 6.82 -4.85
C ALA A 34 4.01 6.26 -5.59
N ALA A 35 4.64 5.21 -5.07
CA ALA A 35 5.78 4.55 -5.73
C ALA A 35 5.46 4.09 -7.15
N LYS A 36 4.27 3.51 -7.38
CA LYS A 36 3.80 3.04 -8.69
C LYS A 36 3.41 4.17 -9.63
N CYS A 37 2.74 5.19 -9.09
CA CYS A 37 2.30 6.37 -9.85
C CYS A 37 3.50 7.11 -10.45
N TYR A 38 4.49 7.39 -9.61
CA TYR A 38 5.61 8.25 -9.97
C TYR A 38 6.89 7.48 -10.35
N ASP A 39 6.81 6.14 -10.41
CA ASP A 39 7.90 5.23 -10.81
C ASP A 39 9.26 5.57 -10.17
N PHE A 40 9.27 5.93 -8.89
CA PHE A 40 10.49 6.36 -8.19
C PHE A 40 11.14 5.26 -7.36
N LEU A 41 10.50 4.09 -7.22
CA LEU A 41 10.94 3.01 -6.35
C LEU A 41 10.67 1.64 -6.97
N ASP A 42 11.71 0.83 -7.10
CA ASP A 42 11.58 -0.59 -7.43
C ASP A 42 11.04 -1.36 -6.21
N LEU A 43 9.77 -1.78 -6.30
CA LEU A 43 9.08 -2.50 -5.23
C LEU A 43 9.57 -3.95 -5.09
N ASP A 44 10.23 -4.52 -6.11
CA ASP A 44 10.75 -5.89 -6.04
C ASP A 44 11.93 -6.00 -5.06
N ALA A 45 12.59 -4.88 -4.76
CA ALA A 45 13.59 -4.80 -3.70
C ALA A 45 13.01 -4.86 -2.27
N PHE A 46 11.68 -4.79 -2.12
CA PHE A 46 10.99 -4.72 -0.83
C PHE A 46 9.88 -5.79 -0.75
N PRO A 47 10.23 -7.08 -0.61
CA PRO A 47 9.30 -8.20 -0.77
C PRO A 47 8.17 -8.21 0.27
N THR A 48 8.43 -7.79 1.51
CA THR A 48 7.40 -7.75 2.56
C THR A 48 6.39 -6.65 2.26
N PHE A 49 6.91 -5.47 1.91
CA PHE A 49 6.10 -4.32 1.53
C PHE A 49 5.25 -4.59 0.28
N ASN A 50 5.84 -5.23 -0.74
CA ASN A 50 5.15 -5.61 -1.97
C ASN A 50 4.06 -6.68 -1.71
N GLY A 51 4.34 -7.65 -0.84
CA GLY A 51 3.36 -8.66 -0.43
C GLY A 51 2.12 -8.07 0.25
N ILE A 52 2.31 -7.07 1.11
CA ILE A 52 1.23 -6.34 1.78
C ILE A 52 0.44 -5.48 0.78
N ASP A 53 1.12 -4.77 -0.12
CA ASP A 53 0.45 -4.01 -1.18
C ASP A 53 -0.44 -4.92 -2.07
N ALA A 54 0.00 -6.14 -2.35
CA ALA A 54 -0.83 -7.12 -3.07
C ALA A 54 -2.11 -7.47 -2.30
N GLN A 55 -2.09 -7.48 -0.96
CA GLN A 55 -3.32 -7.63 -0.15
C GLN A 55 -4.20 -6.38 -0.23
N TYR A 56 -3.61 -5.18 -0.22
CA TYR A 56 -4.36 -3.94 -0.39
C TYR A 56 -5.11 -3.89 -1.72
N ALA A 57 -4.46 -4.33 -2.79
CA ALA A 57 -5.04 -4.39 -4.12
C ALA A 57 -6.27 -5.31 -4.21
N GLN A 58 -6.42 -6.29 -3.31
CA GLN A 58 -7.57 -7.20 -3.26
C GLN A 58 -8.70 -6.72 -2.33
N HIS A 59 -8.44 -5.75 -1.45
CA HIS A 59 -9.41 -5.34 -0.45
C HIS A 59 -10.30 -4.19 -0.95
N GLN A 60 -11.62 -4.42 -1.01
CA GLN A 60 -12.58 -3.48 -1.60
C GLN A 60 -12.55 -2.09 -0.96
N ALA A 61 -12.30 -1.98 0.35
CA ALA A 61 -12.23 -0.68 1.01
C ALA A 61 -11.04 0.16 0.51
N PHE A 62 -9.88 -0.46 0.26
CA PHE A 62 -8.71 0.24 -0.25
C PHE A 62 -8.87 0.61 -1.73
N GLN A 63 -9.48 -0.28 -2.54
CA GLN A 63 -9.82 0.05 -3.93
C GLN A 63 -10.73 1.28 -4.03
N LYS A 64 -11.79 1.34 -3.20
CA LYS A 64 -12.72 2.49 -3.17
C LYS A 64 -12.07 3.77 -2.63
N ALA A 65 -11.04 3.65 -1.80
CA ALA A 65 -10.30 4.77 -1.23
C ALA A 65 -9.13 5.24 -2.12
N ALA A 66 -8.86 4.56 -3.24
CA ALA A 66 -7.79 4.94 -4.14
C ALA A 66 -8.01 6.37 -4.70
N PRO A 67 -6.96 7.21 -4.81
CA PRO A 67 -7.11 8.60 -5.24
C PRO A 67 -7.82 8.79 -6.58
N ASN A 68 -7.60 7.88 -7.53
CA ASN A 68 -8.25 7.90 -8.85
C ASN A 68 -9.70 7.39 -8.86
N GLN A 69 -10.27 7.03 -7.71
CA GLN A 69 -11.66 6.61 -7.54
C GLN A 69 -12.49 7.65 -6.76
N GLN A 70 -11.88 8.77 -6.35
CA GLN A 70 -12.57 9.80 -5.58
C GLN A 70 -13.36 10.75 -6.49
N HIS A 71 -14.44 11.34 -5.96
CA HIS A 71 -15.32 12.23 -6.75
C HIS A 71 -14.65 13.52 -7.20
N ASP A 72 -13.58 13.93 -6.52
CA ASP A 72 -12.78 15.12 -6.79
C ASP A 72 -11.55 14.83 -7.66
N VAL A 73 -11.44 13.62 -8.22
CA VAL A 73 -10.37 13.30 -9.16
C VAL A 73 -10.41 14.27 -10.37
N PRO A 74 -9.29 14.93 -10.70
CA PRO A 74 -9.23 15.79 -11.88
C PRO A 74 -9.52 15.02 -13.17
N THR A 75 -10.18 15.66 -14.13
CA THR A 75 -10.51 15.03 -15.43
C THR A 75 -9.27 14.73 -16.27
N ASP A 76 -8.16 15.40 -16.01
CA ASP A 76 -6.86 15.21 -16.64
C ASP A 76 -5.89 14.38 -15.80
N TRP A 77 -6.39 13.65 -14.79
CA TRP A 77 -5.57 12.84 -13.89
C TRP A 77 -4.59 11.93 -14.67
N ARG A 78 -3.32 12.03 -14.27
CA ARG A 78 -2.24 11.15 -14.70
C ARG A 78 -1.74 10.41 -13.46
N PRO A 79 -1.51 9.09 -13.55
CA PRO A 79 -0.73 8.39 -12.53
C PRO A 79 0.66 9.01 -12.43
#